data_AF-A0A378T7N7-F1
#
_entry.id   AF-A0A378T7N7-F1
#
_cell.length_a   1.000
_cell.length_b   1.000
_cell.length_c   1.000
_cell.angle_alpha   90.00
_cell.angle_beta   90.00
_cell.angle_gamma   90.00
#
_symmetry.space_group_name_H-M   'P 1'
#
loop_
_entity.id
_entity.type
_entity.pdbx_description
1 polymer ?
#
loop_
_entity_poly.entity_id
_entity_poly.type
_entity_poly.pdbx_seq_one_letter_code
_entity_poly.pdbx_strand_id
1 'polypeptide(L)'
;MSVSGFAGTRPPRDEVLLLGLVDWVPLERMHQAVVDADPERPPAQTQQQTLNLINDLASEGLFTIGDLTGEGSRFAPWAMTIDQSLQRIRDVYVDGFDNPDYWFWFCWLDLTERGQRLAQPLEDSLTAAGADTVTPPAPPAESPSADRR
;
A
#
# COMPACT_ATOMS: atom_id res chain seq x y z
N MET A 1 -2.84 -14.18 20.31
CA MET A 1 -3.80 -13.92 19.22
C MET A 1 -3.01 -14.08 17.94
N SER A 2 -3.20 -15.23 17.28
CA SER A 2 -2.40 -15.65 16.11
C SER A 2 -3.16 -15.33 14.84
N VAL A 3 -2.55 -14.51 13.98
CA VAL A 3 -2.70 -14.55 12.52
C VAL A 3 -1.33 -14.24 11.89
N SER A 4 -0.28 -14.92 12.35
CA SER A 4 1.03 -14.91 11.67
C SER A 4 1.10 -16.19 10.84
N GLY A 5 0.45 -16.14 9.68
CA GLY A 5 0.23 -17.29 8.81
C GLY A 5 0.11 -16.91 7.34
N PHE A 6 0.98 -16.02 6.86
CA PHE A 6 1.34 -15.94 5.44
C PHE A 6 2.81 -16.36 5.25
N ALA A 7 3.16 -17.52 5.82
CA ALA A 7 4.38 -18.22 5.42
C ALA A 7 4.14 -18.85 4.05
N GLY A 8 4.40 -18.09 2.99
CA GLY A 8 4.31 -18.58 1.62
C GLY A 8 4.79 -17.54 0.63
N THR A 9 6.11 -17.38 0.53
CA THR A 9 6.88 -16.90 -0.65
C THR A 9 6.08 -16.05 -1.66
N ARG A 10 5.46 -14.96 -1.20
CA ARG A 10 4.64 -14.13 -2.07
C ARG A 10 5.45 -12.90 -2.46
N PRO A 11 5.49 -12.53 -3.74
CA PRO A 11 6.22 -11.34 -4.11
C PRO A 11 5.54 -10.14 -3.45
N PRO A 12 6.31 -9.17 -2.90
CA PRO A 12 5.74 -7.98 -2.27
C PRO A 12 4.86 -7.18 -3.26
N ARG A 13 5.10 -7.33 -4.57
CA ARG A 13 4.26 -6.79 -5.64
C ARG A 13 2.83 -7.31 -5.61
N ASP A 14 2.65 -8.62 -5.54
CA ASP A 14 1.32 -9.25 -5.52
C ASP A 14 0.56 -8.90 -4.25
N GLU A 15 1.26 -8.80 -3.11
CA GLU A 15 0.66 -8.38 -1.86
C GLU A 15 0.16 -6.93 -1.91
N VAL A 16 0.98 -6.01 -2.43
CA VAL A 16 0.57 -4.61 -2.60
C VAL A 16 -0.61 -4.47 -3.58
N LEU A 17 -0.64 -5.26 -4.66
CA LEU A 17 -1.77 -5.30 -5.60
C LEU A 17 -3.07 -5.74 -4.93
N LEU A 18 -3.02 -6.77 -4.08
CA LEU A 18 -4.17 -7.25 -3.32
C LEU A 18 -4.62 -6.23 -2.27
N LEU A 19 -3.68 -5.59 -1.57
CA LEU A 19 -4.00 -4.53 -0.62
C LEU A 19 -4.72 -3.35 -1.29
N GLY A 20 -4.26 -2.97 -2.49
CA GLY A 20 -4.86 -1.92 -3.31
C GLY A 20 -6.25 -2.24 -3.84
N LEU A 21 -6.66 -3.51 -3.89
CA LEU A 21 -8.03 -3.90 -4.25
C LEU A 21 -9.02 -3.68 -3.10
N VAL A 22 -8.53 -3.77 -1.85
CA VAL A 22 -9.36 -3.64 -0.66
C VAL A 22 -9.48 -2.17 -0.26
N ASP A 23 -8.37 -1.45 -0.17
CA ASP A 23 -8.32 -0.05 0.27
C ASP A 23 -7.07 0.66 -0.29
N TRP A 24 -6.92 1.97 0.00
CA TRP A 24 -5.71 2.70 -0.37
C TRP A 24 -4.51 2.17 0.39
N VAL A 25 -3.37 2.05 -0.29
CA VAL A 25 -2.17 1.45 0.32
C VAL A 25 -1.28 2.56 0.86
N PRO A 26 -1.17 2.72 2.19
CA PRO A 26 -0.20 3.65 2.79
C PRO A 26 1.23 3.14 2.63
N LEU A 27 2.20 4.04 2.75
CA LEU A 27 3.63 3.72 2.63
C LEU A 27 4.07 2.60 3.58
N GLU A 28 3.50 2.57 4.79
CA GLU A 28 3.77 1.54 5.79
C GLU A 28 3.53 0.13 5.24
N ARG A 29 2.39 -0.08 4.54
CA ARG A 29 2.00 -1.42 4.11
C ARG A 29 2.95 -1.98 3.07
N MET A 30 3.47 -1.11 2.20
CA MET A 30 4.46 -1.51 1.21
C MET A 30 5.81 -1.81 1.84
N HIS A 31 6.20 -1.06 2.88
CA HIS A 31 7.37 -1.40 3.66
C HIS A 31 7.20 -2.76 4.34
N GLN A 32 6.05 -2.97 4.99
CA GLN A 32 5.73 -4.20 5.69
C GLN A 32 5.74 -5.41 4.75
N ALA A 33 5.18 -5.31 3.54
CA ALA A 33 5.23 -6.37 2.54
C ALA A 33 6.67 -6.78 2.16
N VAL A 34 7.60 -5.82 2.10
CA VAL A 34 9.02 -6.11 1.84
C VAL A 34 9.70 -6.74 3.05
N VAL A 35 9.33 -6.31 4.27
CA VAL A 35 9.81 -6.90 5.53
C VAL A 35 9.31 -8.33 5.71
N ASP A 36 8.04 -8.60 5.44
CA ASP A 36 7.46 -9.95 5.52
C ASP A 36 8.09 -10.91 4.49
N ALA A 37 8.44 -10.41 3.31
CA ALA A 37 9.15 -11.19 2.30
C ALA A 37 10.58 -11.56 2.71
N ASP A 38 11.27 -10.70 3.46
CA ASP A 38 12.67 -10.90 3.90
C ASP A 38 12.94 -10.16 5.21
N PRO A 39 12.63 -10.78 6.38
CA PRO A 39 12.73 -10.11 7.67
C PRO A 39 14.18 -9.96 8.16
N GLU A 40 15.13 -10.69 7.57
CA GLU A 40 16.55 -10.62 7.90
C GLU A 40 17.28 -9.52 7.11
N ARG A 41 16.58 -8.88 6.16
CA ARG A 41 17.13 -7.82 5.31
C ARG A 41 17.43 -6.56 6.12
N PRO A 42 18.60 -5.93 5.92
CA PRO A 42 18.90 -4.66 6.58
C PRO A 42 17.95 -3.54 6.10
N PRO A 43 17.61 -2.60 6.99
CA PRO A 43 16.59 -1.57 6.72
C PRO A 43 16.90 -0.74 5.47
N ALA A 44 18.18 -0.43 5.21
CA ALA A 44 18.58 0.30 4.00
C ALA A 44 18.25 -0.47 2.70
N GLN A 45 18.39 -1.79 2.69
CA GLN A 45 18.01 -2.61 1.54
C GLN A 45 16.49 -2.75 1.43
N THR A 46 15.79 -2.88 2.57
CA THR A 46 14.32 -2.90 2.61
C THR A 46 13.76 -1.62 2.02
N GLN A 47 14.26 -0.45 2.46
CA GLN A 47 13.85 0.85 1.93
C GLN A 47 14.07 0.95 0.42
N GLN A 48 15.25 0.56 -0.06
CA GLN A 48 15.56 0.60 -1.49
C GLN A 48 14.63 -0.31 -2.29
N GLN A 49 14.28 -1.48 -1.74
CA GLN A 49 13.36 -2.42 -2.37
C GLN A 49 11.92 -1.91 -2.37
N THR A 50 11.46 -1.29 -1.29
CA THR A 50 10.15 -0.62 -1.24
C THR A 50 10.06 0.50 -2.27
N LEU A 51 11.10 1.34 -2.40
CA LEU A 51 11.14 2.40 -3.42
C LEU A 51 11.16 1.84 -4.84
N ASN A 52 11.96 0.80 -5.10
CA ASN A 52 11.98 0.14 -6.40
C ASN A 52 10.61 -0.45 -6.75
N LEU A 53 9.93 -1.04 -5.77
CA LEU A 53 8.59 -1.60 -5.95
C LEU A 53 7.58 -0.51 -6.31
N ILE A 54 7.56 0.60 -5.57
CA ILE A 54 6.70 1.75 -5.86
C ILE A 54 6.98 2.28 -7.27
N ASN A 55 8.26 2.40 -7.64
CA ASN A 55 8.66 2.87 -8.96
C ASN A 55 8.16 1.94 -10.08
N ASP A 56 8.32 0.63 -9.92
CA ASP A 56 7.90 -0.38 -10.90
C ASP A 56 6.37 -0.32 -11.09
N LEU A 57 5.63 -0.37 -9.98
CA LEU A 57 4.17 -0.29 -9.93
C LEU A 57 3.63 1.01 -10.56
N ALA A 58 4.23 2.15 -10.23
CA ALA A 58 3.83 3.45 -10.78
C ALA A 58 4.23 3.59 -12.27
N SER A 59 5.42 3.09 -12.65
CA SER A 59 5.91 3.14 -14.04
C SER A 59 5.10 2.26 -14.98
N GLU A 60 4.63 1.11 -14.48
CA GLU A 60 3.69 0.25 -15.20
C GLU A 60 2.27 0.87 -15.28
N GLY A 61 2.03 1.97 -14.56
CA GLY A 61 0.74 2.64 -14.46
C GLY A 61 -0.30 1.80 -13.73
N LEU A 62 0.14 0.96 -12.79
CA LEU A 62 -0.74 0.13 -11.95
C LEU A 62 -1.25 0.92 -10.75
N PHE A 63 -0.44 1.83 -10.23
CA PHE A 63 -0.77 2.68 -9.09
C PHE A 63 -0.55 4.15 -9.38
N THR A 64 -1.37 4.98 -8.74
CA THR A 64 -1.20 6.43 -8.71
C THR A 64 -0.71 6.85 -7.33
N ILE A 65 0.37 7.63 -7.29
CA ILE A 65 0.93 8.16 -6.05
C ILE A 65 0.23 9.48 -5.74
N GLY A 66 -0.24 9.61 -4.51
CA GLY A 66 -0.86 10.84 -4.03
C GLY A 66 -0.77 10.97 -2.53
N ASP A 67 -1.52 11.93 -2.03
CA ASP A 67 -1.64 12.20 -0.60
C ASP A 67 -3.08 12.62 -0.25
N LEU A 68 -3.40 12.71 1.04
CA LEU A 68 -4.74 13.07 1.54
C LEU A 68 -4.91 14.59 1.80
N THR A 69 -4.16 15.45 1.12
CA THR A 69 -4.30 16.92 1.18
C THR A 69 -5.43 17.45 0.31
N GLY A 70 -6.13 16.58 -0.43
CA GLY A 70 -7.32 16.96 -1.17
C GLY A 70 -8.41 17.52 -0.25
N GLU A 71 -9.24 18.42 -0.79
CA GLU A 71 -10.33 19.05 -0.07
C GLU A 71 -11.28 17.98 0.52
N GLY A 72 -11.44 17.97 1.86
CA GLY A 72 -12.23 16.97 2.58
C GLY A 72 -11.53 15.64 2.85
N SER A 73 -10.19 15.62 2.97
CA SER A 73 -9.39 14.39 3.15
C SER A 73 -9.50 13.44 1.97
N ARG A 74 -9.70 13.99 0.76
CA ARG A 74 -9.77 13.20 -0.46
C ARG A 74 -8.37 12.90 -0.96
N PHE A 75 -8.20 11.70 -1.51
CA PHE A 75 -7.01 11.35 -2.27
C PHE A 75 -6.78 12.35 -3.42
N ALA A 76 -5.64 13.04 -3.38
CA ALA A 76 -5.17 13.94 -4.40
C ALA A 76 -3.91 13.33 -5.05
N PRO A 77 -3.99 12.90 -6.32
CA PRO A 77 -2.82 12.40 -7.02
C PRO A 77 -1.80 13.52 -7.18
N TRP A 78 -0.52 13.21 -6.99
CA TRP A 78 0.54 14.20 -7.20
C TRP A 78 0.63 14.54 -8.69
N ALA A 79 0.53 15.82 -9.03
CA ALA A 79 0.70 16.31 -10.41
C ALA A 79 2.17 16.28 -10.89
N MET A 80 3.04 15.54 -10.19
CA MET A 80 4.47 15.44 -10.45
C MET A 80 4.78 14.15 -11.24
N THR A 81 5.97 14.09 -11.85
CA THR A 81 6.44 12.84 -12.48
C THR A 81 6.74 11.78 -11.43
N ILE A 82 6.62 10.51 -11.79
CA ILE A 82 6.90 9.36 -10.90
C ILE A 82 8.27 9.49 -10.25
N ASP A 83 9.29 9.87 -11.02
CA ASP A 83 10.65 10.09 -10.52
C ASP A 83 10.74 11.19 -9.44
N GLN A 84 10.04 12.31 -9.62
CA GLN A 84 9.98 13.38 -8.62
C GLN A 84 9.22 12.95 -7.37
N SER A 85 8.10 12.26 -7.55
CA SER A 85 7.33 11.66 -6.47
C SER A 85 8.19 10.68 -5.66
N LEU A 86 8.93 9.82 -6.33
CA LEU A 86 9.81 8.84 -5.72
C LEU A 86 10.95 9.51 -4.95
N GLN A 87 11.57 10.54 -5.53
CA GLN A 87 12.63 11.29 -4.88
C GLN A 87 12.14 11.97 -3.61
N ARG A 88 10.91 12.51 -3.63
CA ARG A 88 10.27 13.10 -2.45
C ARG A 88 9.96 12.08 -1.37
N ILE A 89 9.41 10.91 -1.76
CA ILE A 89 9.16 9.80 -0.83
C ILE A 89 10.49 9.36 -0.23
N ARG A 90 11.53 9.17 -1.04
CA ARG A 90 12.87 8.77 -0.59
C ARG A 90 13.42 9.74 0.45
N ASP A 91 13.32 11.05 0.22
CA ASP A 91 13.79 12.06 1.16
C ASP A 91 13.13 11.88 2.54
N VAL A 92 11.79 11.83 2.57
CA VAL A 92 11.04 11.70 3.83
C VAL A 92 11.19 10.31 4.48
N TYR A 93 11.21 9.27 3.67
CA TYR A 93 11.21 7.88 4.14
C TYR A 93 12.59 7.38 4.56
N VAL A 94 13.65 7.80 3.87
CA VAL A 94 15.03 7.41 4.21
C VAL A 94 15.60 8.32 5.29
N ASP A 95 15.43 9.64 5.17
CA ASP A 95 15.94 10.61 6.17
C ASP A 95 15.10 10.54 7.46
N GLY A 96 13.77 10.43 7.32
CA GLY A 96 12.83 10.35 8.43
C GLY A 96 12.56 8.93 8.95
N PHE A 97 13.33 7.91 8.55
CA PHE A 97 13.02 6.51 8.87
C PHE A 97 12.89 6.24 10.38
N ASP A 98 13.66 6.96 11.20
CA ASP A 98 13.63 6.87 12.67
C ASP A 98 12.28 7.29 13.27
N ASN A 99 11.47 8.04 12.51
CA ASN A 99 10.15 8.54 12.89
C ASN A 99 9.04 7.86 12.07
N PRO A 100 8.64 6.62 12.42
CA PRO A 100 7.56 5.87 11.76
C PRO A 100 6.26 6.67 11.60
N ASP A 101 5.86 7.41 12.63
CA ASP A 101 4.65 8.24 12.59
C ASP A 101 4.63 9.30 11.48
N TYR A 102 5.81 9.73 11.01
CA TYR A 102 5.92 10.78 9.99
C TYR A 102 5.80 10.22 8.56
N TRP A 103 6.43 9.08 8.29
CA TRP A 103 6.44 8.50 6.95
C TRP A 103 5.32 7.47 6.71
N PHE A 104 4.74 6.86 7.75
CA PHE A 104 3.67 5.87 7.62
C PHE A 104 2.47 6.39 6.79
N TRP A 105 2.05 7.62 7.05
CA TRP A 105 0.89 8.24 6.41
C TRP A 105 1.25 9.33 5.39
N PHE A 106 2.54 9.42 5.03
CA PHE A 106 3.05 10.49 4.19
C PHE A 106 2.51 10.45 2.76
N CYS A 107 2.43 9.25 2.19
CA CYS A 107 1.89 9.04 0.86
C CYS A 107 0.95 7.83 0.83
N TRP A 108 0.04 7.89 -0.13
CA TRP A 108 -0.96 6.87 -0.39
C TRP A 108 -0.86 6.45 -1.84
N LEU A 109 -1.06 5.16 -2.09
CA LEU A 109 -1.13 4.61 -3.43
C LEU A 109 -2.57 4.17 -3.69
N ASP A 110 -3.13 4.74 -4.75
CA ASP A 110 -4.45 4.37 -5.26
C ASP A 110 -4.27 3.41 -6.44
N LEU A 111 -4.98 2.29 -6.38
CA LEU A 111 -4.94 1.27 -7.43
C LEU A 111 -5.72 1.77 -8.65
N THR A 112 -5.06 1.79 -9.81
CA THR A 112 -5.72 2.16 -11.06
C THR A 112 -6.53 0.99 -11.64
N GLU A 113 -7.41 1.26 -12.61
CA GLU A 113 -8.12 0.22 -13.36
C GLU A 113 -7.17 -0.84 -13.97
N ARG A 114 -5.95 -0.43 -14.32
CA ARG A 114 -4.93 -1.34 -14.87
C ARG A 114 -4.36 -2.25 -13.79
N GLY A 115 -4.07 -1.71 -12.60
CA GLY A 115 -3.69 -2.48 -11.42
C GLY A 115 -4.78 -3.47 -11.02
N GLN A 116 -6.04 -3.04 -11.02
CA GLN A 116 -7.20 -3.88 -10.71
C GLN A 116 -7.30 -5.08 -11.65
N ARG A 117 -7.06 -4.91 -12.97
CA ARG A 117 -7.07 -6.05 -13.91
C ARG A 117 -6.00 -7.10 -13.65
N LEU A 118 -4.85 -6.71 -13.07
CA LEU A 118 -3.80 -7.65 -12.69
C LEU A 118 -4.07 -8.29 -11.33
N ALA A 119 -4.68 -7.53 -10.41
CA ALA A 119 -4.96 -7.98 -9.06
C ALA A 119 -6.18 -8.92 -8.98
N GLN A 120 -7.22 -8.70 -9.80
CA GLN A 120 -8.41 -9.57 -9.86
C GLN A 120 -8.12 -11.05 -10.11
N PRO A 121 -7.30 -11.46 -11.11
CA PRO A 121 -6.97 -12.87 -11.29
C PRO A 121 -6.13 -13.45 -10.14
N LEU A 122 -5.38 -12.62 -9.41
CA LEU A 122 -4.64 -13.03 -8.21
C LEU A 122 -5.61 -13.33 -7.05
N GLU A 123 -6.64 -12.50 -6.85
CA GLU A 123 -7.73 -12.78 -5.91
C GLU A 123 -8.55 -13.99 -6.31
N ASP A 124 -8.95 -14.10 -7.58
CA ASP A 124 -9.73 -15.24 -8.06
C ASP A 124 -9.00 -16.57 -7.85
N SER A 125 -7.67 -16.59 -8.10
CA SER A 125 -6.83 -17.74 -7.82
C SER A 125 -6.74 -18.07 -6.32
N LEU A 126 -6.80 -17.05 -5.43
CA LEU A 126 -6.83 -17.23 -3.98
C LEU A 126 -8.19 -17.72 -3.49
N THR A 127 -9.28 -17.13 -3.97
CA THR A 127 -10.64 -17.53 -3.61
C THR A 127 -10.94 -18.91 -4.15
N ALA A 128 -10.44 -19.28 -5.33
CA ALA A 128 -10.55 -20.66 -5.83
C ALA A 128 -9.75 -21.65 -4.96
N ALA A 129 -8.62 -21.22 -4.37
CA ALA A 129 -7.84 -22.01 -3.42
C ALA A 129 -8.36 -21.96 -1.96
N GLY A 130 -9.17 -20.96 -1.64
CA GLY A 130 -9.64 -20.61 -0.30
C GLY A 130 -11.16 -20.45 -0.21
N ALA A 131 -11.93 -21.10 -1.10
CA ALA A 131 -13.38 -21.18 -1.04
C ALA A 131 -13.85 -22.09 0.11
N ASP A 132 -13.41 -21.74 1.32
CA ASP A 132 -14.09 -22.00 2.58
C ASP A 132 -13.84 -20.76 3.45
N THR A 133 -14.87 -19.90 3.53
CA THR A 133 -15.00 -18.75 4.44
C THR A 133 -14.17 -17.48 4.12
N VAL A 134 -14.83 -16.40 3.67
CA VAL A 134 -15.12 -15.22 4.52
C VAL A 134 -15.78 -14.09 3.72
N THR A 135 -16.87 -13.58 4.30
CA THR A 135 -17.66 -12.38 3.97
C THR A 135 -16.81 -11.12 3.77
N PRO A 136 -17.19 -10.22 2.83
CA PRO A 136 -16.46 -8.96 2.60
C PRO A 136 -16.40 -8.06 3.85
N PRO A 137 -15.24 -7.46 4.17
CA PRO A 137 -15.15 -6.44 5.20
C PRO A 137 -15.85 -5.15 4.76
N ALA A 138 -16.62 -4.58 5.68
CA ALA A 138 -17.38 -3.35 5.52
C ALA A 138 -16.46 -2.11 5.37
N PRO A 139 -16.91 -1.05 4.68
CA PRO A 139 -16.16 0.21 4.56
C PRO A 139 -15.93 0.87 5.93
N PRO A 140 -14.78 1.50 6.19
CA PRO A 140 -14.56 2.25 7.41
C PRO A 140 -15.33 3.59 7.42
N ALA A 141 -16.28 3.65 8.35
CA ALA A 141 -16.70 4.79 9.18
C ALA A 141 -17.17 6.09 8.48
N GLU A 142 -18.49 6.18 8.30
CA GLU A 142 -19.23 7.41 8.55
C GLU A 142 -18.87 7.94 9.95
N SER A 143 -18.41 9.19 10.03
CA SER A 143 -18.06 9.85 11.29
C SER A 143 -19.29 9.94 12.20
N PRO A 144 -19.25 9.49 13.46
CA PRO A 144 -20.28 9.83 14.44
C PRO A 144 -20.07 11.30 14.83
N SER A 145 -20.64 12.23 14.05
CA SER A 145 -20.82 13.61 14.50
C SER A 145 -21.90 13.60 15.57
N ALA A 146 -21.46 13.71 16.82
CA ALA A 146 -22.26 13.61 18.02
C ALA A 146 -23.49 14.52 18.01
N ASP A 147 -24.62 13.93 18.42
CA ASP A 147 -25.85 14.59 18.84
C ASP A 147 -25.67 15.36 20.17
N ARG A 148 -26.40 16.47 20.32
CA ARG A 148 -26.64 17.34 21.50
C ARG A 148 -25.51 18.29 21.93
N ARG A 149 -25.73 19.60 22.05
CA ARG A 149 -26.91 20.32 22.60
C ARG A 149 -27.13 21.67 21.94
#